data_AF-A0A2S5DMH2-F1
#
_entry.id   AF-A0A2S5DMH2-F1
#
_cell.length_a   1.000
_cell.length_b   1.000
_cell.length_c   1.000
_cell.angle_alpha   90.00
_cell.angle_beta   90.00
_cell.angle_gamma   90.00
#
_symmetry.space_group_name_H-M   'P 1'
#
loop_
_entity.id
_entity.type
_entity.pdbx_description
1 polymer ?
#
loop_
_entity_poly.entity_id
_entity_poly.type
_entity_poly.pdbx_seq_one_letter_code
_entity_poly.pdbx_strand_id
1 'polypeptide(L)'
;MGVQRFGCVRFDVDDPNVGGWASIDGGEAYRISSVGSLDNRTLWWTNLSFQAMFSSNLHKTGYIKRTTYLNSWLQGGQDEICAAWGLARRTHTEQSITEALSAILWRTMRVLRDRYGIDYERNLPIHDNLADELRCAIMPDKDPHISAEVDAALGAAHQYYTYCITPRVSFDDFVDVRFFVPSVRYSHEMLGGIVPSDQVEFVHDEQLRGIADRVAWTIDQDRPVLARVTVSDVHPDYVNVIAFANGAKSGNNRAWVTQPELLLLSRYANVAIDSAFVFGEYQPLPEACALPKFTSIQALSPSAEIIASNHWIGLSRENPFRLEPNKPALRAHSPRATWITSIDRFVMFTYALQLHRAGIAVRRYGAGAVTTVVPKHNYRDAYEIATAIGLSGPPSIVGDILVQEELQGHG
;
A
#
# COMPACT_ATOMS: atom_id res chain seq x y z
N MET A 1 14.39 10.24 26.66
CA MET A 1 13.93 11.56 26.20
C MET A 1 12.97 11.28 25.05
N GLY A 2 11.69 11.59 25.22
CA GLY A 2 10.66 11.29 24.21
C GLY A 2 10.28 12.50 23.37
N VAL A 3 9.35 12.29 22.45
CA VAL A 3 8.73 13.30 21.58
C VAL A 3 7.57 13.96 22.31
N GLN A 4 7.55 15.30 22.32
CA GLN A 4 6.46 16.11 22.89
C GLN A 4 5.59 16.77 21.81
N ARG A 5 6.12 16.92 20.58
CA ARG A 5 5.45 17.64 19.48
C ARG A 5 5.63 16.92 18.16
N PHE A 6 4.79 17.24 17.17
CA PHE A 6 4.84 16.62 15.86
C PHE A 6 5.01 17.68 14.78
N GLY A 7 6.04 17.54 13.95
CA GLY A 7 6.41 18.54 12.96
C GLY A 7 6.59 17.96 11.56
N CYS A 8 6.43 18.82 10.56
CA CYS A 8 6.76 18.52 9.18
C CYS A 8 7.89 19.45 8.72
N VAL A 9 8.79 18.92 7.91
CA VAL A 9 9.82 19.69 7.22
C VAL A 9 9.76 19.39 5.73
N ARG A 10 9.81 20.44 4.92
CA ARG A 10 10.01 20.38 3.47
C ARG A 10 11.31 21.09 3.12
N PHE A 11 12.34 20.30 2.84
CA PHE A 11 13.60 20.80 2.29
C PHE A 11 13.39 21.26 0.84
N ASP A 12 14.08 22.33 0.46
CA ASP A 12 13.97 22.92 -0.88
C ASP A 12 14.46 21.96 -1.97
N VAL A 13 15.38 21.05 -1.61
CA VAL A 13 15.93 19.97 -2.45
C VAL A 13 16.07 18.68 -1.61
N ASP A 14 16.36 17.55 -2.25
CA ASP A 14 16.59 16.26 -1.58
C ASP A 14 17.98 16.19 -0.90
N ASP A 15 18.27 17.17 -0.03
CA ASP A 15 19.50 17.27 0.77
C ASP A 15 19.19 17.91 2.14
N PRO A 16 19.44 17.22 3.26
CA PRO A 16 19.19 17.75 4.60
C PRO A 16 20.10 18.92 5.02
N ASN A 17 21.16 19.20 4.28
CA ASN A 17 22.09 20.31 4.58
C ASN A 17 21.65 21.64 3.96
N VAL A 18 20.57 21.63 3.18
CA VAL A 18 20.00 22.81 2.54
C VAL A 18 18.82 23.34 3.35
N GLY A 19 18.46 24.59 3.10
CA GLY A 19 17.31 25.21 3.72
C GLY A 19 15.98 24.58 3.33
N GLY A 20 14.95 24.97 4.06
CA GLY A 20 13.59 24.48 3.86
C GLY A 20 12.58 25.21 4.72
N TRP A 21 11.37 24.70 4.73
CA TRP A 21 10.29 25.13 5.60
C TRP A 21 10.03 24.07 6.67
N ALA A 22 9.80 24.51 7.91
CA ALA A 22 9.41 23.65 9.02
C ALA A 22 8.17 24.21 9.70
N SER A 23 7.27 23.33 10.15
CA SER A 23 6.09 23.67 10.94
C SER A 23 5.86 22.63 12.03
N ILE A 24 5.41 23.06 13.20
CA ILE A 24 5.11 22.20 14.35
C ILE A 24 3.63 22.31 14.72
N ASP A 25 2.97 21.15 14.88
CA ASP A 25 1.56 20.99 15.24
C ASP A 25 0.58 21.77 14.34
N GLY A 26 0.98 22.03 13.09
CA GLY A 26 0.20 22.85 12.15
C GLY A 26 0.23 24.36 12.42
N GLY A 27 1.16 24.84 13.24
CA GLY A 27 1.41 26.28 13.43
C GLY A 27 2.04 26.94 12.21
N GLU A 28 2.39 28.22 12.33
CA GLU A 28 3.05 28.99 11.26
C GLU A 28 4.39 28.37 10.87
N ALA A 29 4.62 28.16 9.57
CA ALA A 29 5.85 27.62 9.07
C ALA A 29 6.96 28.68 9.03
N TYR A 30 8.18 28.25 9.38
CA TYR A 30 9.37 29.10 9.43
C TYR A 30 10.50 28.50 8.59
N ARG A 31 11.43 29.35 8.15
CA ARG A 31 12.60 28.91 7.39
C ARG A 31 13.63 28.27 8.32
N ILE A 32 14.23 27.19 7.85
CA ILE A 32 15.40 26.55 8.45
C ILE A 32 16.58 26.62 7.48
N SER A 33 17.81 26.58 8.01
CA SER A 33 19.02 26.56 7.18
C SER A 33 19.49 25.14 6.86
N SER A 34 19.21 24.18 7.74
CA SER A 34 19.47 22.75 7.56
C SER A 34 18.71 21.92 8.60
N VAL A 35 18.85 20.60 8.52
CA VAL A 35 18.36 19.67 9.55
C VAL A 35 18.89 19.99 10.96
N GLY A 36 20.05 20.65 11.06
CA GLY A 36 20.63 21.06 12.35
C GLY A 36 19.84 22.15 13.07
N SER A 37 18.93 22.84 12.38
CA SER A 37 18.00 23.81 12.98
C SER A 37 16.82 23.16 13.71
N LEU A 38 16.65 21.84 13.62
CA LEU A 38 15.51 21.11 14.17
C LEU A 38 15.77 20.66 15.61
N ASP A 39 14.76 20.81 16.47
CA ASP A 39 14.85 20.32 17.85
C ASP A 39 14.66 18.81 17.95
N ASN A 40 15.10 18.22 19.07
CA ASN A 40 15.04 16.77 19.31
C ASN A 40 13.85 16.32 20.18
N ARG A 41 12.92 17.23 20.52
CA ARG A 41 11.66 16.94 21.22
C ARG A 41 10.48 16.88 20.25
N THR A 42 10.68 17.23 18.99
CA THR A 42 9.70 17.13 17.92
C THR A 42 10.00 15.93 17.04
N LEU A 43 8.98 15.12 16.71
CA LEU A 43 9.09 14.11 15.66
C LEU A 43 8.91 14.82 14.32
N TRP A 44 9.98 14.85 13.52
CA TRP A 44 10.01 15.51 12.24
C TRP A 44 9.75 14.52 11.10
N TRP A 45 8.67 14.75 10.36
CA TRP A 45 8.41 14.08 9.10
C TRP A 45 8.94 14.93 7.94
N THR A 46 9.93 14.41 7.22
CA THR A 46 10.66 15.14 6.17
C THR A 46 10.21 14.71 4.77
N ASN A 47 10.45 15.53 3.75
CA ASN A 47 10.29 15.15 2.34
C ASN A 47 11.53 14.43 1.76
N LEU A 48 12.50 14.04 2.58
CA LEU A 48 13.75 13.42 2.11
C LEU A 48 13.54 11.99 1.63
N SER A 49 14.23 11.64 0.55
CA SER A 49 14.28 10.30 -0.01
C SER A 49 15.06 9.33 0.88
N PHE A 50 14.96 8.04 0.59
CA PHE A 50 15.78 7.03 1.27
C PHE A 50 17.29 7.31 1.09
N GLN A 51 17.70 7.72 -0.11
CA GLN A 51 19.11 7.98 -0.42
C GLN A 51 19.63 9.14 0.43
N ALA A 52 18.92 10.27 0.47
CA ALA A 52 19.31 11.44 1.25
C ALA A 52 19.35 11.15 2.77
N MET A 53 18.38 10.38 3.29
CA MET A 53 18.37 9.95 4.69
C MET A 53 19.53 9.01 5.03
N PHE A 54 19.91 8.13 4.09
CA PHE A 54 20.99 7.16 4.30
C PHE A 54 22.36 7.83 4.23
N SER A 55 22.62 8.61 3.18
CA SER A 55 23.89 9.32 2.96
C SER A 55 24.24 10.27 4.11
N SER A 56 23.23 10.88 4.72
CA SER A 56 23.40 11.83 5.82
C SER A 56 23.25 11.21 7.21
N ASN A 57 23.21 9.87 7.31
CA ASN A 57 23.01 9.11 8.56
C ASN A 57 21.73 9.43 9.36
N LEU A 58 20.78 10.18 8.78
CA LEU A 58 19.54 10.57 9.47
C LEU A 58 18.61 9.39 9.74
N HIS A 59 18.74 8.28 9.01
CA HIS A 59 18.03 7.03 9.32
C HIS A 59 18.31 6.48 10.73
N LYS A 60 19.41 6.89 11.38
CA LYS A 60 19.74 6.54 12.77
C LYS A 60 19.10 7.48 13.80
N THR A 61 18.58 8.62 13.35
CA THR A 61 18.00 9.65 14.20
C THR A 61 16.51 9.37 14.42
N GLY A 62 16.17 8.79 15.57
CA GLY A 62 14.81 8.28 15.83
C GLY A 62 13.67 9.32 15.79
N TYR A 63 13.98 10.61 15.97
CA TYR A 63 13.01 11.71 15.89
C TYR A 63 12.93 12.35 14.49
N ILE A 64 13.64 11.82 13.49
CA ILE A 64 13.55 12.25 12.08
C ILE A 64 13.07 11.07 11.24
N LYS A 65 11.99 11.27 10.51
CA LYS A 65 11.33 10.25 9.69
C LYS A 65 11.27 10.69 8.23
N ARG A 66 11.55 9.73 7.36
CA ARG A 66 11.57 9.89 5.90
C ARG A 66 10.19 10.22 5.31
N THR A 67 10.18 10.64 4.05
CA THR A 67 8.96 11.03 3.31
C THR A 67 7.84 9.98 3.34
N THR A 68 8.17 8.69 3.33
CA THR A 68 7.20 7.59 3.30
C THR A 68 6.76 7.07 4.69
N TYR A 69 7.08 7.79 5.77
CA TYR A 69 6.74 7.35 7.14
C TYR A 69 5.23 7.15 7.34
N LEU A 70 4.39 8.07 6.85
CA LEU A 70 2.93 7.98 6.96
C LEU A 70 2.28 7.10 5.87
N ASN A 71 3.03 6.61 4.89
CA ASN A 71 2.49 5.90 3.73
C ASN A 71 3.52 4.96 3.12
N SER A 72 3.93 3.93 3.87
CA SER A 72 5.06 3.05 3.50
C SER A 72 4.91 2.27 2.19
N TRP A 73 3.69 2.05 1.71
CA TRP A 73 3.43 1.35 0.44
C TRP A 73 3.52 2.28 -0.77
N LEU A 74 3.67 3.58 -0.53
CA LEU A 74 3.71 4.64 -1.52
C LEU A 74 5.13 5.16 -1.64
N GLN A 75 5.61 5.29 -2.87
CA GLN A 75 7.00 5.65 -3.10
C GLN A 75 7.21 7.16 -3.03
N GLY A 76 6.19 7.96 -3.34
CA GLY A 76 6.27 9.43 -3.36
C GLY A 76 6.04 10.12 -2.00
N GLY A 77 5.69 9.39 -0.94
CA GLY A 77 5.69 9.93 0.42
C GLY A 77 4.78 11.17 0.61
N GLN A 78 5.35 12.28 1.10
CA GLN A 78 4.62 13.54 1.28
C GLN A 78 3.91 14.02 0.01
N ASP A 79 4.54 13.88 -1.16
CA ASP A 79 3.99 14.44 -2.40
C ASP A 79 2.74 13.66 -2.86
N GLU A 80 2.66 12.35 -2.56
CA GLU A 80 1.44 11.57 -2.80
C GLU A 80 0.30 12.00 -1.88
N ILE A 81 0.58 12.33 -0.61
CA ILE A 81 -0.43 12.89 0.30
C ILE A 81 -0.87 14.27 -0.18
N CYS A 82 0.06 15.08 -0.68
CA CYS A 82 -0.27 16.39 -1.25
C CYS A 82 -1.19 16.24 -2.47
N ALA A 83 -0.89 15.34 -3.40
CA ALA A 83 -1.73 15.09 -4.57
C ALA A 83 -3.13 14.57 -4.16
N ALA A 84 -3.20 13.60 -3.26
CA ALA A 84 -4.45 13.00 -2.78
C ALA A 84 -5.37 14.01 -2.06
N TRP A 85 -4.83 15.09 -1.51
CA TRP A 85 -5.58 16.10 -0.76
C TRP A 85 -5.56 17.49 -1.40
N GLY A 86 -5.10 17.60 -2.66
CA GLY A 86 -5.13 18.85 -3.41
C GLY A 86 -4.14 19.92 -2.95
N LEU A 87 -3.13 19.56 -2.15
CA LEU A 87 -2.06 20.46 -1.68
C LEU A 87 -1.00 20.68 -2.78
N ALA A 88 -1.43 21.17 -3.95
CA ALA A 88 -0.56 21.35 -5.11
C ALA A 88 0.18 22.70 -5.05
N ARG A 89 1.45 22.72 -5.49
CA ARG A 89 2.31 23.93 -5.55
C ARG A 89 1.74 25.08 -6.38
N ARG A 90 0.82 24.78 -7.30
CA ARG A 90 0.13 25.79 -8.12
C ARG A 90 -0.88 26.64 -7.35
N THR A 91 -1.46 26.08 -6.29
CA THR A 91 -2.50 26.74 -5.47
C THR A 91 -2.01 27.06 -4.06
N HIS A 92 -0.93 26.44 -3.62
CA HIS A 92 -0.39 26.56 -2.26
C HIS A 92 1.10 26.85 -2.28
N THR A 93 1.55 27.76 -1.41
CA THR A 93 2.98 28.00 -1.18
C THR A 93 3.60 26.83 -0.40
N GLU A 94 4.90 26.59 -0.55
CA GLU A 94 5.61 25.56 0.25
C GLU A 94 5.43 25.78 1.76
N GLN A 95 5.34 27.03 2.20
CA GLN A 95 5.00 27.39 3.57
C GLN A 95 3.65 26.74 3.96
N SER A 96 2.57 27.07 3.25
CA SER A 96 1.23 26.57 3.56
C SER A 96 1.10 25.03 3.45
N ILE A 97 1.83 24.41 2.50
CA ILE A 97 1.87 22.94 2.38
C ILE A 97 2.54 22.34 3.62
N THR A 98 3.63 22.92 4.10
CA THR A 98 4.35 22.45 5.29
C THR A 98 3.48 22.56 6.55
N GLU A 99 2.72 23.65 6.69
CA GLU A 99 1.75 23.85 7.77
C GLU A 99 0.65 22.78 7.73
N ALA A 100 0.06 22.54 6.55
CA ALA A 100 -0.98 21.54 6.36
C ALA A 100 -0.50 20.11 6.67
N LEU A 101 0.67 19.71 6.17
CA LEU A 101 1.26 18.39 6.43
C LEU A 101 1.61 18.21 7.91
N SER A 102 2.11 19.26 8.56
CA SER A 102 2.37 19.28 10.01
C SER A 102 1.08 19.07 10.81
N ALA A 103 -0.01 19.75 10.43
CA ALA A 103 -1.33 19.57 11.05
C ALA A 103 -1.86 18.15 10.85
N ILE A 104 -1.68 17.57 9.65
CA ILE A 104 -2.09 16.19 9.34
C ILE A 104 -1.32 15.20 10.21
N LEU A 105 0.01 15.32 10.30
CA LEU A 105 0.84 14.45 11.14
C LEU A 105 0.39 14.53 12.60
N TRP A 106 0.23 15.74 13.14
CA TRP A 106 -0.19 15.95 14.52
C TRP A 106 -1.56 15.32 14.82
N ARG A 107 -2.55 15.53 13.95
CA ARG A 107 -3.88 14.91 14.10
C ARG A 107 -3.82 13.39 14.01
N THR A 108 -3.04 12.85 13.08
CA THR A 108 -2.81 11.41 12.96
C THR A 108 -2.22 10.85 14.26
N MET A 109 -1.18 11.47 14.80
CA MET A 109 -0.52 11.03 16.03
C MET A 109 -1.43 11.12 17.26
N ARG A 110 -2.31 12.13 17.34
CA ARG A 110 -3.33 12.18 18.39
C ARG A 110 -4.30 11.01 18.33
N VAL A 111 -4.79 10.68 17.13
CA VAL A 111 -5.68 9.51 16.97
C VAL A 111 -4.95 8.21 17.30
N LEU A 112 -3.67 8.08 16.94
CA LEU A 112 -2.86 6.91 17.30
C LEU A 112 -2.73 6.73 18.80
N ARG A 113 -2.43 7.80 19.53
CA ARG A 113 -2.39 7.79 21.00
C ARG A 113 -3.74 7.42 21.59
N ASP A 114 -4.81 8.08 21.15
CA ASP A 114 -6.12 7.96 21.76
C ASP A 114 -6.82 6.62 21.42
N ARG A 115 -6.47 5.98 20.30
CA ARG A 115 -7.13 4.74 19.81
C ARG A 115 -6.28 3.48 19.87
N TYR A 116 -4.96 3.60 19.81
CA TYR A 116 -4.03 2.47 19.79
C TYR A 116 -3.05 2.48 20.97
N GLY A 117 -3.08 3.53 21.82
CA GLY A 117 -2.12 3.67 22.92
C GLY A 117 -0.69 3.93 22.47
N ILE A 118 -0.48 4.30 21.21
CA ILE A 118 0.85 4.63 20.67
C ILE A 118 1.20 6.05 21.13
N ASP A 119 2.06 6.13 22.14
CA ASP A 119 2.51 7.39 22.74
C ASP A 119 4.04 7.48 22.75
N TYR A 120 4.54 8.64 22.31
CA TYR A 120 5.95 8.95 22.21
C TYR A 120 6.42 9.96 23.26
N GLU A 121 5.59 10.38 24.23
CA GLU A 121 6.00 11.31 25.30
C GLU A 121 7.27 10.87 26.05
N ARG A 122 7.44 9.55 26.22
CA ARG A 122 8.59 8.95 26.92
C ARG A 122 9.59 8.26 25.99
N ASN A 123 9.22 7.99 24.74
CA ASN A 123 9.95 7.13 23.80
C ASN A 123 10.05 7.76 22.41
N LEU A 124 10.87 7.20 21.52
CA LEU A 124 10.87 7.56 20.10
C LEU A 124 10.16 6.47 19.29
N PRO A 125 9.58 6.79 18.12
CA PRO A 125 9.04 5.76 17.24
C PRO A 125 10.13 4.78 16.82
N ILE A 126 9.86 3.49 17.01
CA ILE A 126 10.83 2.40 16.91
C ILE A 126 10.98 1.90 15.47
N HIS A 127 9.91 2.10 14.67
CA HIS A 127 9.80 1.63 13.31
C HIS A 127 9.97 2.76 12.28
N ASP A 128 10.29 2.36 11.05
CA ASP A 128 10.58 3.28 9.94
C ASP A 128 9.31 3.82 9.27
N ASN A 129 8.14 3.28 9.62
CA ASN A 129 6.87 3.66 9.06
C ASN A 129 5.69 3.31 9.98
N LEU A 130 4.57 4.00 9.77
CA LEU A 130 3.38 3.91 10.58
C LEU A 130 2.67 2.55 10.50
N ALA A 131 2.69 1.87 9.35
CA ALA A 131 2.08 0.54 9.24
C ALA A 131 2.76 -0.50 10.15
N ASP A 132 4.08 -0.41 10.33
CA ASP A 132 4.79 -1.26 11.29
C ASP A 132 4.52 -0.87 12.76
N GLU A 133 4.41 0.43 13.06
CA GLU A 133 4.01 0.91 14.40
C GLU A 133 2.62 0.37 14.77
N LEU A 134 1.66 0.48 13.85
CA LEU A 134 0.30 -0.04 14.02
C LEU A 134 0.29 -1.57 14.14
N ARG A 135 1.02 -2.28 13.26
CA ARG A 135 1.14 -3.74 13.33
C ARG A 135 1.61 -4.20 14.71
N CYS A 136 2.66 -3.60 15.24
CA CYS A 136 3.20 -3.96 16.56
C CYS A 136 2.28 -3.55 17.72
N ALA A 137 1.49 -2.49 17.58
CA ALA A 137 0.50 -2.12 18.61
C ALA A 137 -0.70 -3.08 18.62
N ILE A 138 -1.15 -3.52 17.44
CA ILE A 138 -2.32 -4.39 17.28
C ILE A 138 -1.98 -5.85 17.58
N MET A 139 -0.84 -6.31 17.07
CA MET A 139 -0.30 -7.65 17.27
C MET A 139 1.17 -7.50 17.69
N PRO A 140 1.47 -7.47 19.00
CA PRO A 140 2.85 -7.28 19.47
C PRO A 140 3.74 -8.49 19.18
N ASP A 141 3.15 -9.68 19.12
CA ASP A 141 3.86 -10.90 18.81
C ASP A 141 4.15 -11.01 17.31
N LYS A 142 5.31 -11.60 17.02
CA LYS A 142 5.71 -11.93 15.65
C LYS A 142 4.84 -13.07 15.12
N ASP A 143 4.49 -13.00 13.84
CA ASP A 143 3.90 -14.13 13.16
C ASP A 143 4.87 -15.33 13.18
N PRO A 144 4.42 -16.55 13.49
CA PRO A 144 5.29 -17.71 13.56
C PRO A 144 5.79 -18.12 12.17
N HIS A 145 6.98 -18.72 12.13
CA HIS A 145 7.42 -19.52 10.99
C HIS A 145 6.74 -20.89 11.09
N ILE A 146 6.13 -21.38 10.00
CA ILE A 146 5.42 -22.67 10.00
C ILE A 146 6.39 -23.80 9.63
N SER A 147 6.97 -23.73 8.44
CA SER A 147 8.06 -24.57 7.96
C SER A 147 8.82 -23.82 6.86
N ALA A 148 10.05 -24.25 6.54
CA ALA A 148 10.84 -23.57 5.51
C ALA A 148 10.14 -23.56 4.14
N GLU A 149 9.45 -24.66 3.79
CA GLU A 149 8.72 -24.84 2.53
C GLU A 149 7.45 -23.98 2.50
N VAL A 150 6.70 -23.95 3.59
CA VAL A 150 5.47 -23.14 3.71
C VAL A 150 5.81 -21.66 3.69
N ASP A 151 6.83 -21.24 4.45
CA ASP A 151 7.28 -19.84 4.49
C ASP A 151 7.76 -19.37 3.11
N ALA A 152 8.49 -20.22 2.37
CA ALA A 152 8.91 -19.92 1.01
C ALA A 152 7.71 -19.80 0.05
N ALA A 153 6.71 -20.68 0.17
CA ALA A 153 5.49 -20.62 -0.63
C ALA A 153 4.65 -19.38 -0.32
N LEU A 154 4.48 -19.03 0.96
CA LEU A 154 3.81 -17.82 1.40
C LEU A 154 4.52 -16.56 0.90
N GLY A 155 5.84 -16.50 1.03
CA GLY A 155 6.65 -15.39 0.50
C GLY A 155 6.59 -15.27 -1.03
N ALA A 156 6.52 -16.38 -1.76
CA ALA A 156 6.36 -16.37 -3.21
C ALA A 156 4.94 -15.93 -3.66
N ALA A 157 3.92 -16.27 -2.88
CA ALA A 157 2.54 -15.88 -3.16
C ALA A 157 2.23 -14.44 -2.73
N HIS A 158 2.93 -13.90 -1.73
CA HIS A 158 2.72 -12.56 -1.21
C HIS A 158 3.18 -11.48 -2.19
N GLN A 159 2.26 -10.58 -2.56
CA GLN A 159 2.54 -9.41 -3.39
C GLN A 159 1.62 -8.26 -2.99
N TYR A 160 2.18 -7.07 -2.76
CA TYR A 160 1.39 -5.86 -2.51
C TYR A 160 0.71 -5.31 -3.77
N TYR A 161 1.35 -5.50 -4.93
CA TYR A 161 0.92 -4.94 -6.20
C TYR A 161 1.12 -5.95 -7.31
N THR A 162 0.19 -5.97 -8.26
CA THR A 162 0.43 -6.54 -9.59
C THR A 162 0.87 -5.41 -10.51
N TYR A 163 2.03 -5.57 -11.15
CA TYR A 163 2.54 -4.62 -12.14
C TYR A 163 2.12 -5.07 -13.54
N CYS A 164 1.38 -4.22 -14.24
CA CYS A 164 0.82 -4.49 -15.55
C CYS A 164 1.85 -4.24 -16.66
N ILE A 165 1.63 -4.84 -17.83
CA ILE A 165 2.39 -4.50 -19.05
C ILE A 165 1.78 -3.23 -19.61
N THR A 166 2.51 -2.13 -19.46
CA THR A 166 2.06 -0.81 -19.90
C THR A 166 2.98 -0.27 -20.98
N PRO A 167 2.45 0.38 -22.03
CA PRO A 167 3.28 1.04 -23.03
C PRO A 167 4.26 2.02 -22.39
N ARG A 168 5.46 2.12 -22.97
CA ARG A 168 6.37 3.23 -22.64
C ARG A 168 5.79 4.49 -23.24
N VAL A 169 5.52 5.47 -22.38
CA VAL A 169 4.96 6.77 -22.76
C VAL A 169 5.90 7.89 -22.32
N SER A 170 5.85 9.03 -23.01
CA SER A 170 6.53 10.24 -22.56
C SER A 170 5.79 10.84 -21.36
N PHE A 171 6.54 11.24 -20.33
CA PHE A 171 5.97 11.99 -19.20
C PHE A 171 5.59 13.43 -19.57
N ASP A 172 6.00 13.89 -20.76
CA ASP A 172 5.58 15.19 -21.28
C ASP A 172 4.11 15.16 -21.71
N ASP A 173 3.61 14.03 -22.21
CA ASP A 173 2.25 13.88 -22.74
C ASP A 173 1.32 13.07 -21.83
N PHE A 174 1.86 12.35 -20.85
CA PHE A 174 1.10 11.47 -19.97
C PHE A 174 1.45 11.71 -18.50
N VAL A 175 0.52 11.33 -17.61
CA VAL A 175 0.79 11.25 -16.17
C VAL A 175 0.31 9.92 -15.63
N ASP A 176 0.89 9.53 -14.50
CA ASP A 176 0.33 8.49 -13.66
C ASP A 176 -0.78 9.08 -12.78
N VAL A 177 -1.99 8.57 -12.93
CA VAL A 177 -3.12 8.88 -12.05
C VAL A 177 -3.40 7.67 -11.18
N ARG A 178 -3.56 7.93 -9.88
CA ARG A 178 -3.93 6.88 -8.93
C ARG A 178 -5.38 7.03 -8.52
N PHE A 179 -6.21 6.08 -8.95
CA PHE A 179 -7.57 5.96 -8.50
C PHE A 179 -7.66 4.97 -7.33
N PHE A 180 -8.45 5.27 -6.31
CA PHE A 180 -8.49 4.51 -5.07
C PHE A 180 -9.91 4.34 -4.54
N VAL A 181 -10.16 3.28 -3.78
CA VAL A 181 -11.41 3.13 -3.02
C VAL A 181 -11.29 3.94 -1.73
N PRO A 182 -12.35 4.64 -1.25
CA PRO A 182 -12.29 5.37 0.01
C PRO A 182 -11.74 4.53 1.17
N SER A 183 -10.60 4.95 1.72
CA SER A 183 -9.74 4.07 2.51
C SER A 183 -10.37 3.50 3.77
N VAL A 184 -11.20 4.27 4.49
CA VAL A 184 -11.88 3.77 5.71
C VAL A 184 -12.82 2.61 5.38
N ARG A 185 -13.66 2.78 4.35
CA ARG A 185 -14.56 1.72 3.88
C ARG A 185 -13.76 0.52 3.40
N TYR A 186 -12.77 0.75 2.54
CA TYR A 186 -11.96 -0.34 2.00
C TYR A 186 -11.21 -1.12 3.08
N SER A 187 -10.68 -0.44 4.09
CA SER A 187 -10.01 -1.08 5.23
C SER A 187 -10.96 -1.96 6.03
N HIS A 188 -12.22 -1.54 6.22
CA HIS A 188 -13.23 -2.39 6.84
C HIS A 188 -13.52 -3.65 6.00
N GLU A 189 -13.57 -3.54 4.67
CA GLU A 189 -13.76 -4.68 3.78
C GLU A 189 -12.58 -5.66 3.88
N MET A 190 -11.34 -5.17 3.86
CA MET A 190 -10.13 -6.02 3.99
C MET A 190 -10.03 -6.70 5.35
N LEU A 191 -10.37 -5.99 6.43
CA LEU A 191 -10.29 -6.52 7.80
C LEU A 191 -11.50 -7.35 8.21
N GLY A 192 -12.61 -7.26 7.47
CA GLY A 192 -13.78 -8.14 7.61
C GLY A 192 -13.62 -9.49 6.89
N GLY A 193 -12.50 -9.70 6.18
CA GLY A 193 -12.23 -10.93 5.46
C GLY A 193 -11.92 -12.12 6.38
N ILE A 194 -12.02 -13.31 5.79
CA ILE A 194 -11.58 -14.57 6.39
C ILE A 194 -10.16 -14.91 5.94
N VAL A 195 -9.37 -15.48 6.83
CA VAL A 195 -7.97 -15.84 6.60
C VAL A 195 -7.71 -17.29 7.03
N PRO A 196 -6.64 -17.92 6.54
CA PRO A 196 -6.30 -19.28 6.95
C PRO A 196 -5.86 -19.34 8.42
N SER A 197 -6.10 -20.49 9.06
CA SER A 197 -5.40 -20.89 10.28
C SER A 197 -3.96 -21.35 9.99
N ASP A 198 -3.14 -21.50 11.03
CA ASP A 198 -1.72 -21.84 10.89
C ASP A 198 -1.47 -23.35 10.70
N GLN A 199 -2.48 -24.19 10.92
CA GLN A 199 -2.37 -25.63 10.67
C GLN A 199 -2.30 -25.88 9.18
N VAL A 200 -1.35 -26.69 8.71
CA VAL A 200 -1.15 -26.93 7.28
C VAL A 200 -0.79 -28.39 7.01
N GLU A 201 -1.40 -28.95 5.98
CA GLU A 201 -1.03 -30.23 5.39
C GLU A 201 -0.52 -30.02 3.97
N PHE A 202 0.45 -30.83 3.56
CA PHE A 202 0.95 -30.81 2.18
C PHE A 202 0.29 -31.92 1.38
N VAL A 203 -0.22 -31.56 0.21
CA VAL A 203 -0.83 -32.47 -0.77
C VAL A 203 0.10 -32.57 -1.97
N HIS A 204 0.66 -33.76 -2.15
CA HIS A 204 1.61 -34.08 -3.21
C HIS A 204 0.94 -34.27 -4.58
N ASP A 205 1.70 -34.12 -5.67
CA ASP A 205 1.22 -34.38 -7.03
C ASP A 205 0.61 -35.77 -7.17
N GLU A 206 1.21 -36.81 -6.55
CA GLU A 206 0.65 -38.17 -6.63
C GLU A 206 -0.78 -38.26 -6.08
N GLN A 207 -1.08 -37.50 -5.03
CA GLN A 207 -2.42 -37.45 -4.43
C GLN A 207 -3.40 -36.68 -5.33
N LEU A 208 -2.92 -35.68 -6.08
CA LEU A 208 -3.72 -34.91 -7.03
C LEU A 208 -3.93 -35.61 -8.37
N ARG A 209 -3.13 -36.63 -8.73
CA ARG A 209 -3.27 -37.38 -10.00
C ARG A 209 -4.61 -38.09 -10.17
N GLY A 210 -5.26 -38.49 -9.07
CA GLY A 210 -6.60 -39.09 -9.11
C GLY A 210 -7.73 -38.09 -9.35
N ILE A 211 -7.45 -36.79 -9.34
CA ILE A 211 -8.44 -35.72 -9.45
C ILE A 211 -8.49 -35.24 -10.90
N ALA A 212 -9.65 -35.43 -11.54
CA ALA A 212 -9.85 -35.09 -12.95
C ALA A 212 -9.72 -33.58 -13.22
N ASP A 213 -10.31 -32.75 -12.37
CA ASP A 213 -10.19 -31.29 -12.42
C ASP A 213 -9.60 -30.77 -11.10
N ARG A 214 -8.28 -30.60 -11.10
CA ARG A 214 -7.53 -30.12 -9.94
C ARG A 214 -7.87 -28.66 -9.61
N VAL A 215 -8.20 -27.86 -10.62
CA VAL A 215 -8.54 -26.44 -10.45
C VAL A 215 -9.89 -26.34 -9.73
N ALA A 216 -10.91 -27.04 -10.23
CA ALA A 216 -12.21 -27.11 -9.56
C ALA A 216 -12.07 -27.66 -8.14
N TRP A 217 -11.33 -28.76 -7.94
CA TRP A 217 -11.08 -29.31 -6.61
C TRP A 217 -10.47 -28.29 -5.64
N THR A 218 -9.53 -27.45 -6.11
CA THR A 218 -8.89 -26.44 -5.28
C THR A 218 -9.82 -25.26 -4.98
N ILE A 219 -10.56 -24.79 -5.98
CA ILE A 219 -11.49 -23.66 -5.84
C ILE A 219 -12.65 -24.05 -4.90
N ASP A 220 -13.15 -25.28 -5.01
CA ASP A 220 -14.28 -25.79 -4.24
C ASP A 220 -13.88 -26.34 -2.87
N GLN A 221 -12.61 -26.23 -2.45
CA GLN A 221 -12.20 -26.61 -1.09
C GLN A 221 -12.82 -25.67 -0.04
N ASP A 222 -13.46 -26.26 0.96
CA ASP A 222 -13.91 -25.57 2.18
C ASP A 222 -12.75 -25.04 3.02
N ARG A 223 -11.58 -25.67 2.89
CA ARG A 223 -10.34 -25.31 3.58
C ARG A 223 -9.49 -24.39 2.70
N PRO A 224 -8.79 -23.39 3.26
CA PRO A 224 -7.94 -22.51 2.47
C PRO A 224 -6.82 -23.29 1.79
N VAL A 225 -6.58 -23.00 0.51
CA VAL A 225 -5.52 -23.66 -0.26
C VAL A 225 -4.50 -22.65 -0.80
N LEU A 226 -3.21 -22.98 -0.64
CA LEU A 226 -2.11 -22.34 -1.35
C LEU A 226 -1.57 -23.35 -2.36
N ALA A 227 -1.82 -23.11 -3.64
CA ALA A 227 -1.54 -24.04 -4.73
C ALA A 227 -0.23 -23.67 -5.44
N ARG A 228 0.57 -24.69 -5.76
CA ARG A 228 1.69 -24.57 -6.68
C ARG A 228 1.17 -24.74 -8.10
N VAL A 229 1.36 -23.73 -8.94
CA VAL A 229 0.74 -23.63 -10.25
C VAL A 229 1.75 -23.38 -11.36
N THR A 230 1.42 -23.92 -12.54
CA THR A 230 1.94 -23.48 -13.82
C THR A 230 0.81 -22.79 -14.57
N VAL A 231 1.06 -21.57 -15.06
CA VAL A 231 0.08 -20.76 -15.80
C VAL A 231 0.52 -20.64 -17.25
N SER A 232 -0.37 -20.98 -18.18
CA SER A 232 -0.18 -20.85 -19.63
C SER A 232 -1.41 -20.22 -20.29
N ASP A 233 -1.26 -19.86 -21.58
CA ASP A 233 -2.37 -19.43 -22.44
C ASP A 233 -3.27 -18.34 -21.82
N VAL A 234 -2.65 -17.30 -21.23
CA VAL A 234 -3.38 -16.14 -20.74
C VAL A 234 -4.10 -15.49 -21.92
N HIS A 235 -5.40 -15.24 -21.75
CA HIS A 235 -6.26 -14.65 -22.77
C HIS A 235 -5.65 -13.34 -23.31
N PRO A 236 -5.46 -13.20 -24.64
CA PRO A 236 -4.70 -12.09 -25.24
C PRO A 236 -5.17 -10.70 -24.81
N ASP A 237 -6.49 -10.48 -24.72
CA ASP A 237 -7.05 -9.18 -24.32
C ASP A 237 -6.72 -8.74 -22.89
N TYR A 238 -6.34 -9.68 -22.03
CA TYR A 238 -6.13 -9.45 -20.60
C TYR A 238 -4.68 -9.67 -20.16
N VAL A 239 -3.79 -10.11 -21.06
CA VAL A 239 -2.38 -10.38 -20.76
C VAL A 239 -1.66 -9.16 -20.16
N ASN A 240 -2.06 -7.96 -20.57
CA ASN A 240 -1.46 -6.72 -20.07
C ASN A 240 -1.84 -6.43 -18.62
N VAL A 241 -3.01 -6.89 -18.16
CA VAL A 241 -3.51 -6.64 -16.81
C VAL A 241 -3.20 -7.83 -15.89
N ILE A 242 -3.28 -9.06 -16.38
CA ILE A 242 -2.99 -10.31 -15.65
C ILE A 242 -1.52 -10.68 -15.87
N ALA A 243 -0.64 -9.93 -15.23
CA ALA A 243 0.79 -10.04 -15.43
C ALA A 243 1.45 -11.01 -14.44
N PHE A 244 0.95 -12.26 -14.36
CA PHE A 244 1.29 -13.26 -13.33
C PHE A 244 2.80 -13.55 -13.20
N ALA A 245 3.56 -13.44 -14.29
CA ALA A 245 5.02 -13.66 -14.33
C ALA A 245 5.86 -12.36 -14.24
N ASN A 246 5.24 -11.18 -14.36
CA ASN A 246 5.98 -9.91 -14.27
C ASN A 246 6.19 -9.50 -12.82
N GLY A 247 7.44 -9.19 -12.47
CA GLY A 247 7.82 -8.76 -11.12
C GLY A 247 8.40 -9.85 -10.23
N ALA A 248 8.69 -11.05 -10.77
CA ALA A 248 9.51 -12.04 -10.08
C ALA A 248 10.89 -11.45 -9.76
N LYS A 249 11.21 -11.28 -8.47
CA LYS A 249 12.57 -11.01 -8.04
C LYS A 249 13.44 -12.18 -8.51
N SER A 250 14.55 -11.91 -9.21
CA SER A 250 15.58 -12.90 -9.57
C SER A 250 15.19 -14.01 -10.56
N GLY A 251 14.32 -13.74 -11.55
CA GLY A 251 14.15 -14.63 -12.71
C GLY A 251 13.52 -15.99 -12.43
N ASN A 252 12.98 -16.19 -11.23
CA ASN A 252 12.29 -17.42 -10.85
C ASN A 252 10.78 -17.19 -11.01
N ASN A 253 10.14 -17.89 -11.94
CA ASN A 253 8.71 -17.74 -12.18
C ASN A 253 7.94 -17.99 -10.89
N ARG A 254 7.07 -17.04 -10.53
CA ARG A 254 6.17 -17.17 -9.39
C ARG A 254 5.31 -18.41 -9.59
N ALA A 255 5.42 -19.36 -8.66
CA ALA A 255 4.78 -20.67 -8.79
C ALA A 255 3.72 -20.91 -7.72
N TRP A 256 3.51 -20.02 -6.75
CA TRP A 256 2.53 -20.21 -5.66
C TRP A 256 1.45 -19.15 -5.71
N VAL A 257 0.19 -19.59 -5.58
CA VAL A 257 -1.00 -18.74 -5.55
C VAL A 257 -1.96 -19.18 -4.46
N THR A 258 -2.63 -18.22 -3.87
CA THR A 258 -3.74 -18.47 -2.94
C THR A 258 -5.00 -18.90 -3.71
N GLN A 259 -5.96 -19.50 -3.01
CA GLN A 259 -7.26 -19.86 -3.58
C GLN A 259 -8.02 -18.64 -4.19
N PRO A 260 -8.10 -17.44 -3.56
CA PRO A 260 -8.68 -16.26 -4.19
C PRO A 260 -8.01 -15.86 -5.52
N GLU A 261 -6.69 -15.96 -5.61
CA GLU A 261 -5.98 -15.62 -6.84
C GLU A 261 -6.15 -16.70 -7.92
N LEU A 262 -6.19 -17.97 -7.54
CA LEU A 262 -6.50 -19.07 -8.46
C LEU A 262 -7.90 -18.90 -9.09
N LEU A 263 -8.89 -18.48 -8.30
CA LEU A 263 -10.24 -18.18 -8.79
C LEU A 263 -10.24 -17.10 -9.88
N LEU A 264 -9.34 -16.12 -9.79
CA LEU A 264 -9.16 -15.11 -10.83
C LEU A 264 -8.44 -15.69 -12.04
N LEU A 265 -7.29 -16.34 -11.84
CA LEU A 265 -6.44 -16.84 -12.92
C LEU A 265 -7.17 -17.88 -13.79
N SER A 266 -7.90 -18.80 -13.18
CA SER A 266 -8.68 -19.84 -13.87
C SER A 266 -9.73 -19.31 -14.84
N ARG A 267 -10.15 -18.04 -14.71
CA ARG A 267 -11.10 -17.41 -15.64
C ARG A 267 -10.45 -16.86 -16.92
N TYR A 268 -9.14 -16.66 -16.91
CA TYR A 268 -8.44 -15.93 -17.95
C TYR A 268 -7.18 -16.63 -18.45
N ALA A 269 -6.81 -17.78 -17.90
CA ALA A 269 -5.63 -18.53 -18.25
C ALA A 269 -5.83 -20.03 -18.00
N ASN A 270 -5.02 -20.85 -18.67
CA ASN A 270 -4.90 -22.25 -18.36
C ASN A 270 -4.01 -22.40 -17.12
N VAL A 271 -4.51 -23.09 -16.09
CA VAL A 271 -3.79 -23.29 -14.83
C VAL A 271 -3.66 -24.79 -14.56
N ALA A 272 -2.42 -25.26 -14.45
CA ALA A 272 -2.10 -26.60 -13.96
C ALA A 272 -1.66 -26.52 -12.49
N ILE A 273 -2.17 -27.41 -11.65
CA ILE A 273 -1.83 -27.49 -10.22
C ILE A 273 -0.94 -28.70 -9.98
N ASP A 274 0.27 -28.46 -9.49
CA ASP A 274 1.26 -29.50 -9.23
C ASP A 274 1.13 -30.07 -7.82
N SER A 275 0.97 -29.20 -6.83
CA SER A 275 0.94 -29.54 -5.41
C SER A 275 0.22 -28.45 -4.64
N ALA A 276 -0.16 -28.71 -3.38
CA ALA A 276 -0.85 -27.71 -2.59
C ALA A 276 -0.50 -27.80 -1.10
N PHE A 277 -0.54 -26.66 -0.42
CA PHE A 277 -0.67 -26.58 1.04
C PHE A 277 -2.14 -26.31 1.37
N VAL A 278 -2.76 -27.19 2.15
CA VAL A 278 -4.14 -27.05 2.59
C VAL A 278 -4.15 -26.68 4.07
N PHE A 279 -4.67 -25.51 4.38
CA PHE A 279 -4.71 -24.98 5.74
C PHE A 279 -5.88 -25.59 6.53
N GLY A 280 -5.86 -25.50 7.86
CA GLY A 280 -6.84 -26.13 8.73
C GLY A 280 -8.26 -25.67 8.44
N GLU A 281 -8.50 -24.35 8.48
CA GLU A 281 -9.81 -23.74 8.26
C GLU A 281 -9.69 -22.26 7.90
N TYR A 282 -10.80 -21.69 7.42
CA TYR A 282 -10.99 -20.24 7.35
C TYR A 282 -11.47 -19.72 8.70
N GLN A 283 -10.85 -18.63 9.17
CA GLN A 283 -11.22 -17.96 10.40
C GLN A 283 -11.28 -16.44 10.21
N PRO A 284 -12.14 -15.72 10.95
CA PRO A 284 -12.10 -14.26 10.97
C PRO A 284 -10.81 -13.76 11.63
N LEU A 285 -10.44 -12.51 11.36
CA LEU A 285 -9.39 -11.85 12.13
C LEU A 285 -9.82 -11.69 13.61
N PRO A 286 -8.87 -11.74 14.56
CA PRO A 286 -9.16 -11.42 15.96
C PRO A 286 -9.78 -10.03 16.11
N GLU A 287 -10.67 -9.84 17.09
CA GLU A 287 -11.33 -8.55 17.32
C GLU A 287 -10.34 -7.39 17.55
N ALA A 288 -9.16 -7.67 18.12
CA ALA A 288 -8.09 -6.70 18.28
C ALA A 288 -7.60 -6.10 16.95
N CYS A 289 -7.74 -6.83 15.84
CA CYS A 289 -7.41 -6.38 14.48
C CYS A 289 -8.52 -5.54 13.82
N ALA A 290 -9.62 -5.25 14.52
CA ALA A 290 -10.68 -4.43 13.98
C ALA A 290 -10.24 -2.96 13.85
N LEU A 291 -10.61 -2.33 12.73
CA LEU A 291 -10.39 -0.90 12.55
C LEU A 291 -11.21 -0.09 13.57
N PRO A 292 -10.65 0.96 14.20
CA PRO A 292 -11.42 1.88 15.02
C PRO A 292 -12.59 2.49 14.25
N LYS A 293 -13.70 2.73 14.95
CA LYS A 293 -14.88 3.36 14.34
C LYS A 293 -14.60 4.83 14.02
N PHE A 294 -14.77 5.20 12.76
CA PHE A 294 -14.82 6.57 12.29
C PHE A 294 -16.25 6.96 11.97
N THR A 295 -16.67 8.16 12.36
CA THR A 295 -17.91 8.75 11.84
C THR A 295 -17.78 9.02 10.34
N SER A 296 -18.90 9.15 9.63
CA SER A 296 -18.88 9.45 8.19
C SER A 296 -18.09 10.72 7.85
N ILE A 297 -18.14 11.74 8.71
CA ILE A 297 -17.36 12.98 8.51
C ILE A 297 -15.87 12.73 8.76
N GLN A 298 -15.51 12.00 9.82
CA GLN A 298 -14.11 11.66 10.09
C GLN A 298 -13.49 10.83 8.97
N ALA A 299 -14.27 9.94 8.35
CA ALA A 299 -13.82 9.11 7.23
C ALA A 299 -13.41 9.91 6.00
N LEU A 300 -13.81 11.18 5.90
CA LEU A 300 -13.42 12.12 4.84
C LEU A 300 -12.20 12.97 5.20
N SER A 301 -11.43 12.60 6.24
CA SER A 301 -10.25 13.35 6.69
C SER A 301 -8.94 12.66 6.29
N PRO A 302 -7.84 13.43 6.05
CA PRO A 302 -6.53 12.86 5.74
C PRO A 302 -6.02 11.90 6.82
N SER A 303 -6.23 12.26 8.09
CA SER A 303 -5.78 11.43 9.21
C SER A 303 -6.50 10.08 9.27
N ALA A 304 -7.81 10.04 9.00
CA ALA A 304 -8.55 8.78 8.96
C ALA A 304 -8.10 7.90 7.79
N GLU A 305 -7.89 8.50 6.61
CA GLU A 305 -7.38 7.80 5.43
C GLU A 305 -6.01 7.16 5.69
N ILE A 306 -5.07 7.95 6.23
CA ILE A 306 -3.72 7.52 6.59
C ILE A 306 -3.78 6.37 7.60
N ILE A 307 -4.55 6.51 8.68
CA ILE A 307 -4.63 5.49 9.73
C ILE A 307 -5.26 4.22 9.20
N ALA A 308 -6.40 4.32 8.52
CA ALA A 308 -7.10 3.15 8.00
C ALA A 308 -6.23 2.36 7.04
N SER A 309 -5.60 3.06 6.08
CA SER A 309 -4.72 2.43 5.11
C SER A 309 -3.51 1.77 5.78
N ASN A 310 -2.83 2.44 6.73
CA ASN A 310 -1.68 1.84 7.42
C ASN A 310 -2.10 0.68 8.33
N HIS A 311 -3.30 0.70 8.90
CA HIS A 311 -3.80 -0.36 9.79
C HIS A 311 -3.86 -1.68 9.03
N TRP A 312 -4.66 -1.76 7.96
CA TRP A 312 -4.84 -3.03 7.26
C TRP A 312 -3.56 -3.47 6.54
N ILE A 313 -2.77 -2.52 6.01
CA ILE A 313 -1.49 -2.82 5.37
C ILE A 313 -0.45 -3.33 6.37
N GLY A 314 -0.44 -2.80 7.59
CA GLY A 314 0.39 -3.30 8.68
C GLY A 314 0.04 -4.75 9.04
N LEU A 315 -1.24 -5.12 8.93
CA LEU A 315 -1.72 -6.48 9.13
C LEU A 315 -1.51 -7.39 7.89
N SER A 316 -1.22 -6.83 6.73
CA SER A 316 -1.08 -7.57 5.47
C SER A 316 0.37 -7.75 5.02
N ARG A 317 1.35 -7.48 5.88
CA ARG A 317 2.78 -7.52 5.56
C ARG A 317 3.54 -8.58 6.32
N GLU A 318 4.76 -8.83 5.87
CA GLU A 318 5.75 -9.58 6.62
C GLU A 318 6.02 -8.95 7.99
N ASN A 319 6.53 -9.76 8.93
CA ASN A 319 6.90 -9.29 10.26
C ASN A 319 7.79 -8.03 10.18
N PRO A 320 7.54 -6.99 10.99
CA PRO A 320 8.45 -5.84 11.08
C PRO A 320 9.87 -6.26 11.43
N PHE A 321 10.88 -5.60 10.85
CA PHE A 321 12.30 -5.94 11.06
C PHE A 321 12.68 -6.03 12.56
N ARG A 322 12.11 -5.17 13.40
CA ARG A 322 12.37 -5.14 14.85
C ARG A 322 11.87 -6.37 15.60
N LEU A 323 10.86 -7.07 15.09
CA LEU A 323 10.39 -8.33 15.65
C LEU A 323 11.31 -9.51 15.24
N GLU A 324 12.10 -9.34 14.19
CA GLU A 324 13.03 -10.35 13.66
C GLU A 324 14.42 -9.76 13.29
N PRO A 325 15.13 -9.12 14.23
CA PRO A 325 16.34 -8.35 13.93
C PRO A 325 17.49 -9.20 13.37
N ASN A 326 17.49 -10.50 13.67
CA ASN A 326 18.54 -11.45 13.26
C ASN A 326 18.27 -12.13 11.91
N LYS A 327 17.15 -11.83 11.23
CA LYS A 327 16.75 -12.48 9.97
C LYS A 327 16.26 -11.45 8.91
N PRO A 328 17.08 -10.46 8.51
CA PRO A 328 16.65 -9.40 7.60
C PRO A 328 16.12 -9.90 6.24
N ALA A 329 16.66 -11.01 5.73
CA ALA A 329 16.35 -11.52 4.39
C ALA A 329 15.14 -12.48 4.34
N LEU A 330 14.65 -12.95 5.48
CA LEU A 330 13.65 -14.03 5.58
C LEU A 330 12.62 -13.73 6.67
N ARG A 331 12.09 -12.51 6.69
CA ARG A 331 11.01 -12.14 7.62
C ARG A 331 9.77 -12.97 7.29
N ALA A 332 9.10 -13.50 8.31
CA ALA A 332 7.97 -14.39 8.08
C ALA A 332 6.80 -13.65 7.42
N HIS A 333 6.17 -14.29 6.44
CA HIS A 333 4.86 -13.92 5.91
C HIS A 333 3.84 -14.87 6.52
N SER A 334 2.84 -14.35 7.26
CA SER A 334 1.75 -15.19 7.76
C SER A 334 0.76 -15.56 6.65
N PRO A 335 0.04 -16.70 6.78
CA PRO A 335 -1.08 -17.02 5.89
C PRO A 335 -2.09 -15.88 5.78
N ARG A 336 -2.38 -15.22 6.92
CA ARG A 336 -3.15 -13.98 7.01
C ARG A 336 -2.66 -12.89 6.06
N ALA A 337 -1.38 -12.52 6.14
CA ALA A 337 -0.83 -11.44 5.32
C ALA A 337 -0.96 -11.74 3.82
N THR A 338 -0.68 -13.00 3.44
CA THR A 338 -0.78 -13.48 2.07
C THR A 338 -2.23 -13.51 1.56
N TRP A 339 -3.20 -13.90 2.40
CA TRP A 339 -4.61 -13.90 2.01
C TRP A 339 -5.19 -12.50 1.87
N ILE A 340 -4.94 -11.60 2.83
CA ILE A 340 -5.45 -10.22 2.77
C ILE A 340 -4.93 -9.52 1.50
N THR A 341 -3.63 -9.62 1.22
CA THR A 341 -3.06 -9.04 -0.01
C THR A 341 -3.58 -9.70 -1.28
N SER A 342 -3.90 -10.99 -1.25
CA SER A 342 -4.53 -11.66 -2.38
C SER A 342 -5.96 -11.18 -2.63
N ILE A 343 -6.76 -10.98 -1.57
CA ILE A 343 -8.12 -10.47 -1.67
C ILE A 343 -8.09 -9.03 -2.19
N ASP A 344 -7.19 -8.19 -1.66
CA ASP A 344 -6.95 -6.84 -2.17
C ASP A 344 -6.65 -6.85 -3.68
N ARG A 345 -5.69 -7.67 -4.12
CA ARG A 345 -5.35 -7.78 -5.55
C ARG A 345 -6.52 -8.31 -6.38
N PHE A 346 -7.32 -9.24 -5.86
CA PHE A 346 -8.51 -9.72 -6.54
C PHE A 346 -9.53 -8.59 -6.75
N VAL A 347 -9.87 -7.84 -5.69
CA VAL A 347 -10.82 -6.74 -5.77
C VAL A 347 -10.29 -5.64 -6.68
N MET A 348 -9.02 -5.24 -6.51
CA MET A 348 -8.38 -4.21 -7.33
C MET A 348 -8.24 -4.61 -8.80
N PHE A 349 -8.08 -5.90 -9.09
CA PHE A 349 -8.13 -6.40 -10.46
C PHE A 349 -9.49 -6.14 -11.12
N THR A 350 -10.61 -6.27 -10.39
CA THR A 350 -11.93 -6.01 -10.98
C THR A 350 -12.09 -4.56 -11.42
N TYR A 351 -11.51 -3.61 -10.67
CA TYR A 351 -11.46 -2.20 -11.06
C TYR A 351 -10.49 -1.96 -12.22
N ALA A 352 -9.29 -2.53 -12.15
CA ALA A 352 -8.30 -2.44 -13.22
C ALA A 352 -8.83 -2.98 -14.56
N LEU A 353 -9.57 -4.10 -14.52
CA LEU A 353 -10.19 -4.70 -15.70
C LEU A 353 -11.24 -3.78 -16.32
N GLN A 354 -12.06 -3.11 -15.50
CA GLN A 354 -13.05 -2.14 -15.99
C GLN A 354 -12.39 -0.94 -16.66
N LEU A 355 -11.34 -0.38 -16.03
CA LEU A 355 -10.55 0.73 -16.60
C LEU A 355 -9.87 0.32 -17.91
N HIS A 356 -9.26 -0.87 -17.94
CA HIS A 356 -8.63 -1.43 -19.14
C HIS A 356 -9.62 -1.62 -20.29
N ARG A 357 -10.82 -2.16 -20.00
CA ARG A 357 -11.91 -2.29 -20.99
C ARG A 357 -12.41 -0.95 -21.53
N ALA A 358 -12.29 0.11 -20.73
CA ALA A 358 -12.58 1.48 -21.16
C ALA A 358 -11.42 2.14 -21.94
N GLY A 359 -10.35 1.39 -22.27
CA GLY A 359 -9.20 1.89 -23.01
C GLY A 359 -8.16 2.63 -22.17
N ILE A 360 -8.29 2.62 -20.85
CA ILE A 360 -7.34 3.28 -19.94
C ILE A 360 -6.20 2.31 -19.62
N ALA A 361 -4.97 2.74 -19.92
CA ALA A 361 -3.78 1.93 -19.68
C ALA A 361 -3.53 1.79 -18.16
N VAL A 362 -3.54 0.56 -17.66
CA VAL A 362 -3.24 0.25 -16.25
C VAL A 362 -1.75 0.01 -16.07
N ARG A 363 -1.14 0.64 -15.06
CA ARG A 363 0.27 0.47 -14.67
C ARG A 363 0.46 -0.55 -13.57
N ARG A 364 -0.38 -0.49 -12.53
CA ARG A 364 -0.39 -1.45 -11.43
C ARG A 364 -1.69 -1.35 -10.66
N TYR A 365 -2.01 -2.39 -9.91
CA TYR A 365 -3.13 -2.39 -8.98
C TYR A 365 -2.79 -3.17 -7.70
N GLY A 366 -3.47 -2.82 -6.61
CA GLY A 366 -3.22 -3.33 -5.26
C GLY A 366 -3.11 -2.19 -4.24
N ALA A 367 -3.05 -2.53 -2.96
CA ALA A 367 -3.08 -1.59 -1.84
C ALA A 367 -4.25 -0.59 -1.91
N GLY A 368 -5.45 -1.09 -2.25
CA GLY A 368 -6.68 -0.31 -2.36
C GLY A 368 -6.74 0.70 -3.51
N ALA A 369 -5.84 0.57 -4.49
CA ALA A 369 -5.78 1.49 -5.61
C ALA A 369 -5.41 0.83 -6.95
N VAL A 370 -5.72 1.55 -8.03
CA VAL A 370 -5.27 1.30 -9.40
C VAL A 370 -4.49 2.52 -9.87
N THR A 371 -3.25 2.32 -10.30
CA THR A 371 -2.45 3.36 -10.96
C THR A 371 -2.59 3.18 -12.47
N THR A 372 -3.03 4.23 -13.15
CA THR A 372 -3.24 4.27 -14.61
C THR A 372 -2.35 5.31 -15.25
N VAL A 373 -2.03 5.11 -16.53
CA VAL A 373 -1.34 6.09 -17.36
C VAL A 373 -2.37 6.81 -18.22
N VAL A 374 -2.50 8.11 -18.03
CA VAL A 374 -3.55 8.93 -18.65
C VAL A 374 -2.91 10.04 -19.49
N PRO A 375 -3.33 10.23 -20.76
CA PRO A 375 -2.89 11.38 -21.55
C PRO A 375 -3.29 12.70 -20.89
N LYS A 376 -2.38 13.68 -20.93
CA LYS A 376 -2.59 15.01 -20.33
C LYS A 376 -3.74 15.80 -20.92
N HIS A 377 -4.32 15.38 -22.03
CA HIS A 377 -5.49 15.99 -22.67
C HIS A 377 -6.79 15.22 -22.44
N ASN A 378 -6.75 14.06 -21.75
CA ASN A 378 -7.89 13.17 -21.58
C ASN A 378 -8.17 12.84 -20.09
N TYR A 379 -7.97 13.81 -19.21
CA TYR A 379 -8.11 13.61 -17.76
C TYR A 379 -9.55 13.44 -17.32
N ARG A 380 -10.44 14.27 -17.88
CA ARG A 380 -11.86 14.28 -17.56
C ARG A 380 -12.47 12.90 -17.76
N ASP A 381 -12.32 12.33 -18.95
CA ASP A 381 -12.88 11.02 -19.28
C ASP A 381 -12.35 9.93 -18.34
N ALA A 382 -11.04 9.90 -18.09
CA ALA A 382 -10.47 8.92 -17.17
C ALA A 382 -11.03 9.06 -15.74
N TYR A 383 -11.21 10.29 -15.26
CA TYR A 383 -11.79 10.56 -13.94
C TYR A 383 -13.27 10.18 -13.86
N GLU A 384 -14.06 10.53 -14.87
CA GLU A 384 -15.49 10.21 -14.96
C GLU A 384 -15.71 8.70 -15.03
N ILE A 385 -14.94 7.98 -15.86
CA ILE A 385 -14.97 6.52 -15.94
C ILE A 385 -14.60 5.89 -14.58
N ALA A 386 -13.52 6.34 -13.95
CA ALA A 386 -13.08 5.81 -12.66
C ALA A 386 -14.13 6.06 -11.54
N THR A 387 -14.74 7.25 -11.54
CA THR A 387 -15.78 7.61 -10.57
C THR A 387 -17.07 6.81 -10.79
N ALA A 388 -17.45 6.57 -12.05
CA ALA A 388 -18.62 5.78 -12.40
C ALA A 388 -18.52 4.32 -11.92
N ILE A 389 -17.31 3.77 -11.85
CA ILE A 389 -17.08 2.42 -11.32
C ILE A 389 -16.84 2.40 -9.80
N GLY A 390 -16.89 3.55 -9.12
CA GLY A 390 -16.80 3.63 -7.64
C GLY A 390 -15.40 3.92 -7.09
N LEU A 391 -14.44 4.32 -7.93
CA LEU A 391 -13.14 4.82 -7.48
C LEU A 391 -13.18 6.33 -7.27
N SER A 392 -12.28 6.83 -6.44
CA SER A 392 -11.98 8.25 -6.26
C SER A 392 -10.65 8.58 -6.92
N GLY A 393 -10.53 9.74 -7.54
CA GLY A 393 -9.27 10.28 -8.05
C GLY A 393 -8.75 11.43 -7.16
N PRO A 394 -7.45 11.77 -7.27
CA PRO A 394 -6.88 12.86 -6.48
C PRO A 394 -7.52 14.19 -6.89
N PRO A 395 -7.97 15.03 -5.92
CA PRO A 395 -8.54 16.35 -6.18
C PRO A 395 -7.57 17.26 -6.93
N SER A 396 -6.27 17.02 -6.80
CA SER A 396 -5.27 17.75 -7.55
C SER A 396 -5.49 17.71 -9.05
N ILE A 397 -6.25 16.74 -9.60
CA ILE A 397 -6.54 16.67 -11.06
C ILE A 397 -7.63 17.65 -11.48
N VAL A 398 -8.50 18.11 -10.58
CA VAL A 398 -9.61 19.02 -10.93
C VAL A 398 -9.09 20.31 -11.57
N GLY A 399 -7.99 20.86 -11.04
CA GLY A 399 -7.37 22.04 -11.64
C GLY A 399 -6.79 21.79 -13.04
N ASP A 400 -6.41 20.55 -13.38
CA ASP A 400 -5.94 20.23 -14.74
C ASP A 400 -7.11 20.14 -15.72
N ILE A 401 -8.25 19.62 -15.27
CA ILE A 401 -9.49 19.57 -16.04
C ILE A 401 -9.97 20.99 -16.36
N LEU A 402 -10.00 21.90 -15.39
CA LEU A 402 -10.44 23.28 -15.61
C LEU A 402 -9.55 24.00 -16.64
N VAL A 403 -8.24 23.81 -16.57
CA VAL A 403 -7.30 24.38 -17.56
C VAL A 403 -7.55 23.81 -18.96
N GLN A 404 -7.85 22.51 -19.08
CA GLN A 404 -8.20 21.90 -20.38
C GLN A 404 -9.45 22.54 -20.99
N GLU A 405 -10.48 22.79 -20.18
CA GLU A 405 -11.73 23.38 -20.66
C GLU A 405 -11.55 24.81 -21.16
N GLU A 406 -10.74 25.61 -20.46
CA GLU A 406 -10.38 26.96 -20.91
C GLU A 406 -9.62 26.93 -22.24
N LEU A 407 -8.69 26.00 -22.42
CA LEU A 407 -7.93 25.86 -23.66
C LEU A 407 -8.79 25.36 -24.83
N GLN A 408 -9.76 24.47 -24.58
CA GLN A 408 -10.68 23.98 -25.62
C GLN A 408 -11.79 24.98 -25.97
N GLY A 409 -12.18 25.85 -25.03
CA GLY A 409 -13.17 26.92 -25.25
C GLY A 409 -12.66 28.11 -26.07
N HIS A 410 -11.35 28.18 -26.34
CA HIS A 410 -10.71 29.22 -27.15
C HIS A 410 -10.22 28.73 -28.53
N GLY A 411 -10.59 27.50 -28.93
CA GLY A 411 -10.23 26.86 -30.20
C GLY A 411 -11.24 27.05 -31.33
#